data_AF-A0A388LFM0-F1
#
_entry.id   AF-A0A388LFM0-F1
#
_cell.length_a   1.000
_cell.length_b   1.000
_cell.length_c   1.000
_cell.angle_alpha   90.00
_cell.angle_beta   90.00
_cell.angle_gamma   90.00
#
_symmetry.space_group_name_H-M   'P 1'
#
loop_
_entity.id
_entity.type
_entity.pdbx_description
1 polymer ?
#
loop_
_entity_poly.entity_id
_entity_poly.type
_entity_poly.pdbx_seq_one_letter_code
_entity_poly.pdbx_strand_id
1 'polypeptide(L)'
;MALMRSCLGLCLLLVCLSVLHCASAWPVVRKGDHGPIVVCLKDLIQLRNDSGDVFTIKLEAAVKRYQTNNKQPVTGIVDAVTWQGLVVTLSGGRGMAVHAVQKPC
;
A
#
# COMPACT_ATOMS: atom_id res chain seq x y z
N MET A 1 -44.02 -7.11 -27.54
CA MET A 1 -43.05 -6.28 -26.79
C MET A 1 -42.56 -7.04 -25.56
N ALA A 2 -41.73 -8.07 -25.74
CA ALA A 2 -41.29 -8.96 -24.65
C ALA A 2 -39.78 -9.27 -24.70
N LEU A 3 -38.97 -8.37 -25.28
CA LEU A 3 -37.51 -8.55 -25.43
C LEU A 3 -36.67 -7.51 -24.67
N MET A 4 -37.30 -6.61 -23.90
CA MET A 4 -36.64 -5.47 -23.24
C MET A 4 -36.70 -5.54 -21.70
N ARG A 5 -37.07 -6.70 -21.13
CA ARG A 5 -37.12 -6.92 -19.67
C ARG A 5 -36.01 -7.84 -19.16
N SER A 6 -35.40 -8.68 -20.01
CA SER A 6 -34.27 -9.55 -19.62
C SER A 6 -32.94 -8.82 -19.50
N CYS A 7 -32.72 -7.72 -20.23
CA CYS A 7 -31.46 -6.98 -20.18
C CYS A 7 -31.24 -6.24 -18.85
N LEU A 8 -32.32 -5.77 -18.22
CA LEU A 8 -32.26 -5.05 -16.93
C LEU A 8 -31.91 -5.98 -15.75
N GLY A 9 -32.45 -7.21 -15.75
CA GLY A 9 -32.16 -8.20 -14.70
C GLY A 9 -30.73 -8.75 -14.79
N LEU A 10 -30.22 -8.94 -16.02
CA LEU A 10 -28.84 -9.41 -16.24
C LEU A 10 -27.81 -8.32 -15.90
N CYS A 11 -28.10 -7.05 -16.20
CA CYS A 11 -27.24 -5.92 -15.80
C CYS A 11 -27.15 -5.74 -14.28
N LEU A 12 -28.26 -5.89 -13.54
CA LEU A 12 -28.25 -5.79 -12.06
C LEU A 12 -27.48 -6.94 -11.40
N LEU A 13 -27.51 -8.15 -11.98
CA LEU A 13 -26.75 -9.30 -11.49
C LEU A 13 -25.26 -9.20 -11.82
N LEU A 14 -24.89 -8.65 -12.99
CA LEU A 14 -23.49 -8.40 -13.38
C LEU A 14 -22.82 -7.28 -12.55
N VAL A 15 -23.57 -6.25 -12.15
CA VAL A 15 -23.06 -5.18 -11.27
C VAL A 15 -22.72 -5.71 -9.87
N CYS A 16 -23.45 -6.72 -9.37
CA CYS A 16 -23.26 -7.24 -8.01
C CYS A 16 -21.99 -8.12 -7.87
N LEU A 17 -21.59 -8.87 -8.91
CA LEU A 17 -20.34 -9.65 -8.89
C LEU A 17 -19.06 -8.80 -8.97
N SER A 18 -19.16 -7.53 -9.37
CA SER A 18 -17.99 -6.67 -9.63
C SER A 18 -17.41 -6.03 -8.36
N VAL A 19 -18.11 -6.13 -7.22
CA VAL A 19 -17.75 -5.43 -5.97
C VAL A 19 -16.94 -6.30 -5.01
N LEU A 20 -16.59 -7.53 -5.40
CA LEU A 20 -15.61 -8.36 -4.69
C LEU A 20 -14.18 -7.90 -5.02
N HIS A 21 -13.90 -6.61 -4.88
CA HIS A 21 -12.52 -6.16 -4.71
C HIS A 21 -12.14 -6.53 -3.28
N CYS A 22 -11.48 -7.68 -3.11
CA CYS A 22 -10.74 -7.95 -1.89
C CYS A 22 -9.88 -6.70 -1.62
N ALA A 23 -10.09 -6.06 -0.47
CA ALA A 23 -9.23 -4.99 -0.01
C ALA A 23 -7.78 -5.47 -0.20
N SER A 24 -6.98 -4.77 -1.00
CA SER A 24 -5.60 -5.19 -1.23
C SER A 24 -4.90 -5.19 0.12
N ALA A 25 -4.59 -6.39 0.62
CA ALA A 25 -3.76 -6.52 1.80
C ALA A 25 -2.37 -6.06 1.38
N TRP A 26 -1.86 -5.01 2.03
CA TRP A 26 -0.51 -4.52 1.76
C TRP A 26 0.50 -5.67 1.86
N PRO A 27 1.41 -5.83 0.89
CA PRO A 27 2.34 -6.95 0.86
C PRO A 27 3.37 -6.85 2.00
N VAL A 28 3.85 -7.97 2.51
CA VAL A 28 4.97 -7.98 3.46
C VAL A 28 6.27 -7.72 2.70
N VAL A 29 7.05 -6.73 3.14
CA VAL A 29 8.32 -6.35 2.51
C VAL A 29 9.48 -6.42 3.50
N ARG A 30 10.61 -6.95 3.08
CA ARG A 30 11.80 -7.22 3.91
C ARG A 30 13.09 -7.05 3.12
N LYS A 31 14.23 -7.08 3.83
CA LYS A 31 15.57 -7.02 3.22
C LYS A 31 15.74 -8.07 2.13
N GLY A 32 16.28 -7.63 0.99
CA GLY A 32 16.49 -8.46 -0.21
C GLY A 32 15.35 -8.38 -1.22
N ASP A 33 14.16 -7.94 -0.82
CA ASP A 33 13.07 -7.68 -1.76
C ASP A 33 13.43 -6.52 -2.68
N HIS A 34 12.79 -6.43 -3.84
CA HIS A 34 13.07 -5.41 -4.85
C HIS A 34 11.83 -5.01 -5.65
N GLY A 35 11.98 -3.99 -6.49
CA GLY A 35 10.96 -3.55 -7.43
C GLY A 35 10.10 -2.38 -6.94
N PRO A 36 8.95 -2.14 -7.60
CA PRO A 36 8.16 -0.92 -7.39
C PRO A 36 7.70 -0.69 -5.95
N ILE A 37 7.39 -1.77 -5.21
CA ILE A 37 6.95 -1.69 -3.82
C ILE A 37 8.06 -1.14 -2.90
N VAL A 38 9.32 -1.47 -3.16
CA VAL A 38 10.45 -0.97 -2.38
C VAL A 38 10.71 0.50 -2.68
N VAL A 39 10.59 0.90 -3.95
CA VAL A 39 10.68 2.32 -4.34
C VAL A 39 9.57 3.12 -3.66
N CYS A 40 8.35 2.59 -3.65
CA CYS A 40 7.21 3.18 -2.95
C CYS A 40 7.49 3.34 -1.44
N LEU A 41 7.99 2.30 -0.77
CA LEU A 41 8.38 2.34 0.63
C LEU A 41 9.44 3.42 0.91
N LYS A 42 10.46 3.53 0.04
CA LYS A 42 11.52 4.54 0.16
C LYS A 42 10.95 5.95 0.11
N ASP A 43 10.01 6.20 -0.80
CA ASP A 43 9.32 7.49 -0.88
C ASP A 43 8.51 7.80 0.38
N LEU A 44 7.76 6.81 0.90
CA LEU A 44 6.93 6.97 2.09
C LEU A 44 7.75 7.24 3.35
N ILE A 45 8.88 6.55 3.52
CA ILE A 45 9.80 6.75 4.66
C ILE A 45 10.81 7.90 4.43
N GLN A 46 10.68 8.61 3.31
CA GLN A 46 11.49 9.76 2.90
C GLN A 46 12.99 9.44 2.71
N LEU A 47 13.32 8.21 2.33
CA LEU A 47 14.69 7.78 2.00
C LEU A 47 15.03 8.09 0.52
N ARG A 48 14.83 9.35 0.11
CA ARG A 48 14.90 9.78 -1.29
C ARG A 48 16.29 9.71 -1.94
N ASN A 49 17.35 9.65 -1.12
CA ASN A 49 18.74 9.58 -1.59
C ASN A 49 19.20 8.15 -1.96
N ASP A 50 18.33 7.14 -1.84
CA ASP A 50 18.61 5.75 -2.20
C ASP A 50 17.80 5.35 -3.46
N SER A 51 18.36 5.64 -4.64
CA SER A 51 17.70 5.49 -5.95
C SER A 51 17.53 4.05 -6.45
N GLY A 52 18.06 3.05 -5.74
CA GLY A 52 17.88 1.64 -6.13
C GLY A 52 16.45 1.17 -5.90
N ASP A 53 16.10 0.01 -6.45
CA ASP A 53 14.82 -0.66 -6.21
C ASP A 53 14.94 -1.81 -5.20
N VAL A 54 16.12 -2.03 -4.62
CA VAL A 54 16.38 -3.11 -3.66
C VAL A 54 16.23 -2.64 -2.22
N PHE A 55 15.65 -3.49 -1.37
CA PHE A 55 15.55 -3.29 0.07
C PHE A 55 16.90 -3.61 0.72
N THR A 56 17.72 -2.58 0.82
CA THR A 56 19.08 -2.66 1.37
C THR A 56 19.10 -2.66 2.91
N ILE A 57 20.27 -2.89 3.50
CA ILE A 57 20.48 -2.74 4.96
C ILE A 57 20.20 -1.32 5.45
N LYS A 58 20.40 -0.30 4.59
CA LYS A 58 20.08 1.09 4.92
C LYS A 58 18.58 1.29 5.06
N LEU A 59 17.80 0.67 4.16
CA LEU A 59 16.35 0.71 4.24
C LEU A 59 15.82 -0.07 5.45
N GLU A 60 16.40 -1.23 5.77
CA GLU A 60 16.06 -1.99 6.98
C GLU A 60 16.27 -1.15 8.26
N ALA A 61 17.40 -0.43 8.36
CA ALA A 61 17.67 0.46 9.48
C ALA A 61 16.67 1.62 9.55
N ALA A 62 16.26 2.18 8.41
CA ALA A 62 15.23 3.21 8.35
C ALA A 62 13.87 2.69 8.84
N VAL A 63 13.47 1.49 8.40
CA VAL A 63 12.23 0.82 8.86
C VAL A 63 12.27 0.58 10.37
N LYS A 64 13.37 0.06 10.90
CA LYS A 64 13.53 -0.14 12.35
C LYS A 64 13.41 1.17 13.12
N ARG A 65 14.02 2.26 12.63
CA ARG A 65 13.89 3.59 13.24
C ARG A 65 12.44 4.07 13.25
N TYR A 66 11.72 3.87 12.14
CA TYR A 66 10.30 4.19 12.04
C TYR A 66 9.47 3.39 13.05
N GLN A 67 9.68 2.07 13.14
CA GLN A 67 8.99 1.20 14.08
C GLN A 67 9.23 1.61 15.53
N THR A 68 10.48 1.89 15.90
CA THR A 68 10.84 2.41 17.23
C THR A 68 10.09 3.71 17.56
N ASN A 69 10.10 4.67 16.64
CA ASN A 69 9.45 5.97 16.86
C ASN A 69 7.92 5.86 17.00
N ASN A 70 7.33 4.85 16.35
CA ASN A 70 5.88 4.60 16.39
C ASN A 70 5.48 3.52 17.39
N LYS A 71 6.40 3.09 18.27
CA LYS A 71 6.16 2.06 19.30
C LYS A 71 5.63 0.73 18.73
N GLN A 72 6.04 0.40 17.51
CA GLN A 72 5.77 -0.88 16.87
C GLN A 72 6.86 -1.91 17.23
N PRO A 73 6.60 -3.21 17.10
CA PRO A 73 7.65 -4.22 17.16
C PRO A 73 8.76 -3.92 16.13
N VAL A 74 10.02 -3.89 16.59
CA VAL A 74 11.18 -3.49 15.77
C VAL A 74 11.71 -4.68 14.97
N THR A 75 10.89 -5.18 14.03
CA THR A 75 11.20 -6.36 13.21
C THR A 75 12.11 -6.04 12.03
N GLY A 76 12.11 -4.79 11.54
CA GLY A 76 12.70 -4.43 10.26
C GLY A 76 11.94 -4.94 9.04
N ILE A 77 10.78 -5.57 9.26
CA ILE A 77 9.86 -6.05 8.23
C ILE A 77 8.71 -5.05 8.14
N VAL A 78 8.32 -4.68 6.92
CA VAL A 78 7.17 -3.82 6.66
C VAL A 78 5.95 -4.71 6.45
N ASP A 79 5.17 -4.86 7.52
CA ASP A 79 3.90 -5.59 7.54
C ASP A 79 2.71 -4.62 7.51
N ALA A 80 1.49 -5.17 7.61
CA ALA A 80 0.26 -4.38 7.60
C ALA A 80 0.24 -3.25 8.65
N VAL A 81 0.82 -3.47 9.84
CA VAL A 81 0.86 -2.46 10.91
C VAL A 81 1.83 -1.33 10.55
N THR A 82 3.00 -1.68 10.01
CA THR A 82 3.95 -0.67 9.52
C THR A 82 3.40 0.10 8.33
N TRP A 83 2.73 -0.56 7.37
CA TRP A 83 2.07 0.10 6.25
C TRP A 83 0.99 1.09 6.69
N GLN A 84 0.11 0.67 7.60
CA GLN A 84 -0.92 1.54 8.16
C GLN A 84 -0.30 2.78 8.80
N GLY A 85 0.76 2.62 9.58
CA GLY A 85 1.48 3.75 10.17
C GLY A 85 2.02 4.70 9.10
N LEU A 86 2.73 4.18 8.09
CA LEU A 86 3.35 5.00 7.03
C LEU A 86 2.30 5.79 6.25
N VAL A 87 1.18 5.15 5.89
CA VAL A 87 0.08 5.79 5.16
C VAL A 87 -0.62 6.84 6.02
N VAL A 88 -0.93 6.53 7.29
CA VAL A 88 -1.63 7.47 8.20
C VAL A 88 -0.77 8.69 8.53
N THR A 89 0.54 8.49 8.75
CA THR A 89 1.49 9.58 9.04
C THR A 89 1.47 10.63 7.93
N LEU A 90 1.29 10.22 6.67
CA LEU A 90 1.24 11.11 5.52
C LEU A 90 -0.14 11.74 5.28
N SER A 91 -1.21 11.25 5.91
CA SER A 91 -2.55 11.88 5.85
C SER A 91 -2.73 13.06 6.80
N GLY A 92 -1.91 13.16 7.84
CA GLY A 92 -1.89 14.32 8.74
C GLY A 92 -1.16 15.55 8.16
N GLY A 93 -0.34 15.36 7.13
CA GLY A 93 0.37 16.41 6.40
C GLY A 93 -0.21 16.61 5.00
N ARG A 94 -0.86 17.75 4.77
CA ARG A 94 -1.51 18.15 3.51
C ARG A 94 -0.83 17.58 2.24
N GLY A 95 -1.54 16.70 1.52
CA GLY A 95 -1.33 16.47 0.07
C GLY A 95 -0.86 15.08 -0.40
N MET A 96 -0.24 14.24 0.42
CA MET A 96 0.40 12.99 -0.07
C MET A 96 -0.37 11.69 0.19
N ALA A 97 -1.24 11.64 1.21
CA ALA A 97 -2.01 10.42 1.53
C ALA A 97 -2.98 9.98 0.44
N VAL A 98 -3.55 10.92 -0.30
CA VAL A 98 -4.38 10.59 -1.45
C VAL A 98 -3.53 9.92 -2.54
N HIS A 99 -2.25 10.29 -2.69
CA HIS A 99 -1.41 9.77 -3.76
C HIS A 99 -0.95 8.33 -3.51
N ALA A 100 -0.66 7.94 -2.26
CA ALA A 100 -0.29 6.56 -1.91
C ALA A 100 -1.50 5.60 -1.86
N VAL A 101 -2.70 6.12 -1.57
CA VAL A 101 -3.95 5.35 -1.65
C VAL A 101 -4.48 5.26 -3.08
N GLN A 102 -4.30 6.31 -3.90
CA GLN A 102 -4.76 6.36 -5.29
C GLN A 102 -3.77 5.69 -6.27
N LYS A 103 -2.47 5.68 -5.95
CA LYS A 103 -1.47 4.83 -6.60
C LYS A 103 -1.09 3.74 -5.61
N PRO A 104 -1.83 2.61 -5.58
CA PRO A 104 -1.32 1.45 -4.89
C PRO A 104 0.06 1.16 -5.47
N CYS A 105 1.06 1.12 -4.60
CA CYS A 105 2.15 0.20 -4.84
C CYS A 105 1.53 -1.20 -5.05
#